data_AF-X1FYL2-F1
#
_entry.id   AF-X1FYL2-F1
#
_cell.length_a   1.000
_cell.length_b   1.000
_cell.length_c   1.000
_cell.angle_alpha   90.00
_cell.angle_beta   90.00
_cell.angle_gamma   90.00
#
_symmetry.space_group_name_H-M   'P 1'
#
loop_
_entity.id
_entity.type
_entity.pdbx_description
1 polymer ?
#
loop_
_entity_poly.entity_id
_entity_poly.type
_entity_poly.pdbx_seq_one_letter_code
_entity_poly.pdbx_strand_id
1 'polypeptide(L)'
;LGHDYDIMPNSCSNCHAFARFSGDNPDSDVDGDGWLNDDDALPFISTEWNDTDGDGIGDNSDLDIDGDDWNNTDDAFPFISTEWNDTDSDGIGDNSDDDIDGDEVSNEEDAYPFDAERWKDDTIDDGEDDNM
;
A
#
# COMPACT_ATOMS: atom_id res chain seq x y z
N LEU A 1 -46.09 -40.45 7.50
CA LEU A 1 -46.58 -39.20 6.86
C LEU A 1 -45.73 -38.08 7.43
N GLY A 2 -44.76 -37.46 6.77
CA GLY A 2 -44.19 -37.58 5.44
C GLY A 2 -42.80 -36.93 5.52
N HIS A 3 -41.87 -37.38 4.68
CA HIS A 3 -40.56 -36.77 4.55
C HIS A 3 -40.71 -35.36 3.97
N ASP A 4 -39.95 -34.39 4.50
CA ASP A 4 -39.42 -33.35 3.64
C ASP A 4 -37.96 -33.09 4.03
N TYR A 5 -37.08 -33.40 3.07
CA TYR A 5 -35.65 -33.20 3.14
C TYR A 5 -35.39 -31.82 2.55
N ASP A 6 -35.04 -30.83 3.36
CA ASP A 6 -34.35 -29.66 2.85
C ASP A 6 -32.90 -29.71 3.32
N ILE A 7 -32.14 -30.50 2.56
CA ILE A 7 -30.74 -30.24 2.31
C ILE A 7 -30.70 -28.82 1.73
N MET A 8 -30.23 -27.84 2.50
CA MET A 8 -29.76 -26.61 1.87
C MET A 8 -28.39 -26.92 1.25
N PRO A 9 -28.26 -26.88 -0.09
CA PRO A 9 -27.00 -27.09 -0.77
C PRO A 9 -26.08 -25.87 -0.56
N ASN A 10 -24.76 -26.11 -0.61
CA ASN A 10 -23.70 -25.11 -0.72
C ASN A 10 -23.82 -24.24 -1.99
N SER A 11 -24.89 -23.45 -2.18
CA SER A 11 -24.95 -22.57 -3.37
C SER A 11 -25.84 -21.33 -3.30
N CYS A 12 -26.29 -20.85 -2.14
CA CYS A 12 -27.09 -19.63 -2.13
C CYS A 12 -26.23 -18.36 -2.04
N SER A 13 -25.75 -17.89 -3.20
CA SER A 13 -24.96 -16.65 -3.39
C SER A 13 -25.72 -15.35 -3.12
N ASN A 14 -26.86 -15.36 -2.41
CA ASN A 14 -27.61 -14.13 -2.13
C ASN A 14 -28.63 -14.23 -0.97
N CYS A 15 -28.36 -15.06 0.03
CA CYS A 15 -29.14 -15.02 1.27
C CYS A 15 -28.74 -13.78 2.07
N HIS A 16 -29.38 -12.65 1.77
CA HIS A 16 -29.43 -11.47 2.63
C HIS A 16 -29.85 -11.94 4.03
N ALA A 17 -28.90 -11.97 4.95
CA ALA A 17 -29.01 -12.59 6.26
C ALA A 17 -30.03 -11.82 7.12
N PHE A 18 -31.28 -12.27 7.11
CA PHE A 18 -32.11 -12.07 8.29
C PHE A 18 -31.54 -12.97 9.39
N ALA A 19 -30.57 -12.44 10.13
CA ALA A 19 -29.98 -13.05 11.31
C ALA A 19 -31.10 -13.51 12.25
N ARG A 20 -31.38 -14.82 12.24
CA ARG A 20 -32.23 -15.45 13.23
C ARG A 20 -31.36 -15.70 14.46
N PHE A 21 -31.64 -14.91 15.48
CA PHE A 21 -31.25 -15.10 16.86
C PHE A 21 -31.40 -16.57 17.28
N SER A 22 -30.31 -17.33 17.30
CA SER A 22 -30.20 -18.66 17.89
C SER A 22 -28.74 -19.01 18.16
N GLY A 23 -28.30 -18.70 19.39
CA GLY A 23 -27.40 -19.53 20.21
C GLY A 23 -26.04 -19.93 19.64
N ASP A 24 -25.00 -19.28 20.19
CA ASP A 24 -23.70 -19.85 20.55
C ASP A 24 -22.90 -20.61 19.47
N ASN A 25 -22.62 -19.93 18.35
CA ASN A 25 -21.30 -20.04 17.71
C ASN A 25 -20.62 -18.68 17.92
N PRO A 26 -19.36 -18.57 18.39
CA PRO A 26 -18.65 -17.31 18.23
C PRO A 26 -18.62 -17.06 16.73
N ASP A 27 -19.28 -15.98 16.31
CA ASP A 27 -19.18 -15.56 14.92
C ASP A 27 -17.71 -15.24 14.67
N SER A 28 -17.07 -16.02 13.82
CA SER A 28 -15.62 -15.92 13.60
C SER A 28 -15.28 -14.77 12.65
N ASP A 29 -16.30 -14.15 12.06
CA ASP A 29 -16.27 -13.03 11.13
C ASP A 29 -17.50 -12.18 11.46
N VAL A 30 -17.35 -11.23 12.39
CA VAL A 30 -18.49 -10.56 13.04
C VAL A 30 -19.12 -9.47 12.19
N ASP A 31 -18.42 -8.98 11.15
CA ASP A 31 -18.93 -7.98 10.23
C ASP A 31 -19.21 -8.51 8.81
N GLY A 32 -18.77 -9.73 8.50
CA GLY A 32 -19.12 -10.49 7.31
C GLY A 32 -18.37 -10.05 6.06
N ASP A 33 -17.18 -9.47 6.19
CA ASP A 33 -16.37 -9.01 5.06
C ASP A 33 -15.50 -10.11 4.43
N GLY A 34 -15.40 -11.26 5.11
CA GLY A 34 -14.65 -12.44 4.66
C GLY A 34 -13.30 -12.64 5.35
N TRP A 35 -12.89 -11.75 6.25
CA TRP A 35 -11.76 -11.93 7.14
C TRP A 35 -12.23 -12.44 8.52
N LEU A 36 -11.40 -13.27 9.17
CA LEU A 36 -11.73 -13.74 10.51
C LEU A 36 -11.35 -12.67 11.52
N ASN A 37 -12.09 -12.53 12.62
CA ASN A 37 -11.84 -11.51 13.66
C ASN A 37 -10.38 -11.50 14.19
N ASP A 38 -9.69 -12.64 14.15
CA ASP A 38 -8.29 -12.76 14.61
C ASP A 38 -7.26 -12.33 13.55
N ASP A 39 -7.66 -12.26 12.28
CA ASP A 39 -6.87 -11.89 11.10
C ASP A 39 -7.34 -10.55 10.48
N ASP A 40 -8.28 -9.87 11.13
CA ASP A 40 -8.91 -8.62 10.70
C ASP A 40 -8.47 -7.49 11.65
N ALA A 41 -7.87 -6.44 11.09
CA ALA A 41 -7.41 -5.30 11.87
C ALA A 41 -8.57 -4.47 12.46
N LEU A 42 -9.73 -4.41 11.80
CA LEU A 42 -10.93 -3.73 12.27
C LEU A 42 -12.17 -4.65 12.20
N PRO A 43 -12.29 -5.67 13.09
CA PRO A 43 -13.31 -6.74 13.01
C PRO A 43 -14.77 -6.31 13.02
N PHE A 44 -15.08 -5.03 13.25
CA PHE A 44 -16.43 -4.51 13.34
C PHE A 44 -16.78 -3.56 12.19
N ILE A 45 -15.88 -3.38 11.22
CA ILE A 45 -16.02 -2.48 10.08
C ILE A 45 -15.81 -3.30 8.81
N SER A 46 -16.93 -3.76 8.23
CA SER A 46 -16.92 -4.70 7.09
C SER A 46 -16.31 -4.18 5.77
N THR A 47 -15.68 -3.02 5.80
CA THR A 47 -15.01 -2.39 4.67
C THR A 47 -13.53 -2.18 4.96
N GLU A 48 -13.02 -2.59 6.11
CA GLU A 48 -11.67 -2.29 6.58
C GLU A 48 -11.10 -3.53 7.28
N TRP A 49 -10.20 -4.25 6.61
CA TRP A 49 -9.61 -5.48 7.15
C TRP A 49 -8.10 -5.36 7.45
N ASN A 50 -7.45 -4.30 6.97
CA ASN A 50 -6.02 -4.04 7.12
C ASN A 50 -5.81 -2.63 7.68
N ASP A 51 -4.73 -2.47 8.45
CA ASP A 51 -4.29 -1.24 9.11
C ASP A 51 -2.75 -1.27 9.10
N THR A 52 -2.16 -0.73 8.05
CA THR A 52 -0.74 -0.91 7.71
C THR A 52 0.17 -0.17 8.69
N ASP A 53 -0.21 1.03 9.12
CA ASP A 53 0.56 1.86 10.06
C ASP A 53 0.15 1.65 11.54
N GLY A 54 -1.01 1.04 11.78
CA GLY A 54 -1.51 0.71 13.10
C GLY A 54 -2.13 1.88 13.85
N ASP A 55 -2.60 2.92 13.15
CA ASP A 55 -3.21 4.11 13.76
C ASP A 55 -4.70 3.91 14.16
N GLY A 56 -5.32 2.83 13.67
CA GLY A 56 -6.70 2.44 13.91
C GLY A 56 -7.70 2.94 12.86
N ILE A 57 -7.23 3.52 11.77
CA ILE A 57 -7.94 3.77 10.51
C ILE A 57 -7.59 2.64 9.56
N GLY A 58 -8.58 2.05 8.90
CA GLY A 58 -8.29 0.99 7.93
C GLY A 58 -7.77 1.56 6.62
N ASP A 59 -6.91 0.80 5.94
CA ASP A 59 -6.23 1.20 4.70
C ASP A 59 -7.19 1.72 3.60
N ASN A 60 -8.46 1.25 3.54
CA ASN A 60 -9.39 1.71 2.51
C ASN A 60 -9.93 3.13 2.77
N SER A 61 -9.86 3.59 4.03
CA SER A 61 -10.26 4.94 4.45
C SER A 61 -9.09 5.83 4.84
N ASP A 62 -7.89 5.27 4.97
CA ASP A 62 -6.69 6.02 5.32
C ASP A 62 -6.19 6.90 4.17
N LEU A 63 -5.73 8.10 4.52
CA LEU A 63 -5.09 9.04 3.60
C LEU A 63 -3.57 8.89 3.57
N ASP A 64 -2.98 8.22 4.56
CA ASP A 64 -1.55 7.98 4.74
C ASP A 64 -1.39 6.54 5.24
N ILE A 65 -1.41 5.57 4.31
CA ILE A 65 -1.53 4.14 4.63
C ILE A 65 -0.33 3.61 5.41
N ASP A 66 0.87 4.17 5.21
CA ASP A 66 2.09 3.68 5.85
C ASP A 66 2.63 4.60 6.96
N GLY A 67 1.99 5.76 7.18
CA GLY A 67 2.22 6.63 8.32
C GLY A 67 3.53 7.41 8.23
N ASP A 68 3.97 7.77 7.03
CA ASP A 68 5.22 8.51 6.78
C ASP A 68 5.06 10.03 6.67
N ASP A 69 3.86 10.53 6.93
CA ASP A 69 3.41 11.92 6.82
C ASP A 69 3.18 12.41 5.37
N TRP A 70 3.25 11.54 4.36
CA TRP A 70 2.84 11.84 2.98
C TRP A 70 1.49 11.21 2.65
N ASN A 71 0.59 11.98 2.01
CA ASN A 71 -0.68 11.38 1.60
C ASN A 71 -0.46 10.39 0.46
N ASN A 72 -1.22 9.29 0.44
CA ASN A 72 -1.23 8.25 -0.60
C ASN A 72 -1.32 8.78 -2.05
N THR A 73 -1.86 9.99 -2.26
CA THR A 73 -1.98 10.60 -3.59
C THR A 73 -0.74 11.37 -4.05
N ASP A 74 0.08 11.80 -3.10
CA ASP A 74 1.32 12.55 -3.31
C ASP A 74 2.57 11.68 -3.09
N ASP A 75 2.37 10.47 -2.56
CA ASP A 75 3.39 9.46 -2.28
C ASP A 75 3.53 8.46 -3.46
N ALA A 76 4.78 8.27 -3.92
CA ALA A 76 5.11 7.30 -4.96
C ALA A 76 5.06 5.84 -4.47
N PHE A 77 5.24 5.59 -3.16
CA PHE A 77 5.20 4.28 -2.52
C PHE A 77 4.28 4.24 -1.28
N PRO A 78 2.94 4.30 -1.44
CA PRO A 78 1.95 4.37 -0.35
C PRO A 78 1.87 3.21 0.66
N PHE A 79 2.82 2.27 0.62
CA PHE A 79 2.87 1.10 1.49
C PHE A 79 4.28 0.88 2.06
N ILE A 80 5.19 1.83 1.85
CA ILE A 80 6.59 1.77 2.25
C ILE A 80 6.94 3.08 2.97
N SER A 81 6.72 3.09 4.29
CA SER A 81 6.95 4.26 5.17
C SER A 81 8.36 4.90 5.16
N THR A 82 9.28 4.37 4.38
CA THR A 82 10.64 4.86 4.20
C THR A 82 10.88 5.45 2.82
N GLU A 83 9.90 5.47 1.92
CA GLU A 83 10.03 5.91 0.54
C GLU A 83 8.79 6.70 0.13
N TRP A 84 8.95 7.97 -0.27
CA TRP A 84 7.82 8.81 -0.69
C TRP A 84 7.98 9.41 -2.09
N ASN A 85 9.20 9.40 -2.64
CA ASN A 85 9.54 10.03 -3.91
C ASN A 85 10.29 9.06 -4.83
N ASP A 86 10.04 9.20 -6.13
CA ASP A 86 10.64 8.42 -7.22
C ASP A 86 11.00 9.41 -8.35
N THR A 87 12.21 9.96 -8.27
CA THR A 87 12.61 11.12 -9.10
C THR A 87 12.75 10.75 -10.58
N ASP A 88 13.29 9.58 -10.91
CA ASP A 88 13.48 9.12 -12.29
C ASP A 88 12.37 8.18 -12.79
N SER A 89 11.45 7.79 -11.91
CA SER A 89 10.31 6.90 -12.19
C SER A 89 10.70 5.47 -12.57
N ASP A 90 11.81 4.95 -12.02
CA ASP A 90 12.25 3.56 -12.23
C ASP A 90 11.56 2.53 -11.30
N GLY A 91 10.88 3.01 -10.26
CA GLY A 91 10.16 2.21 -9.27
C GLY A 91 10.98 1.83 -8.03
N ILE A 92 12.13 2.45 -7.82
CA ILE A 92 12.92 2.44 -6.59
C ILE A 92 12.78 3.82 -5.94
N GLY A 93 12.49 3.86 -4.64
CA GLY A 93 12.36 5.15 -3.96
C GLY A 93 13.71 5.82 -3.73
N ASP A 94 13.72 7.15 -3.79
CA ASP A 94 14.94 7.98 -3.67
C ASP A 94 15.82 7.62 -2.45
N ASN A 95 15.26 7.12 -1.34
CA ASN A 95 16.06 6.77 -0.15
C ASN A 95 16.80 5.44 -0.31
N SER A 96 16.37 4.59 -1.24
CA SER A 96 16.99 3.29 -1.59
C SER A 96 17.66 3.28 -2.96
N ASP A 97 17.45 4.31 -3.77
CA ASP A 97 18.02 4.42 -5.10
C ASP A 97 19.48 4.92 -5.06
N ASP A 98 20.34 4.25 -5.83
CA ASP A 98 21.75 4.59 -5.98
C ASP A 98 21.99 5.53 -7.19
N ASP A 99 20.97 5.84 -8.01
CA ASP A 99 21.00 6.69 -9.21
C ASP A 99 19.68 7.50 -9.34
N ILE A 100 19.47 8.46 -8.42
CA ILE A 100 18.17 9.12 -8.18
C ILE A 100 17.60 9.84 -9.42
N ASP A 101 18.44 10.31 -10.34
CA ASP A 101 18.00 11.02 -11.53
C ASP A 101 18.08 10.19 -12.83
N GLY A 102 18.57 8.95 -12.74
CA GLY A 102 18.52 7.96 -13.81
C GLY A 102 19.44 8.27 -14.98
N ASP A 103 20.55 8.97 -14.75
CA ASP A 103 21.50 9.37 -15.79
C ASP A 103 22.63 8.34 -16.05
N GLU A 104 22.55 7.19 -15.38
CA GLU A 104 23.52 6.10 -15.36
C GLU A 104 24.82 6.41 -14.57
N VAL A 105 24.86 7.49 -13.79
CA VAL A 105 25.94 7.83 -12.86
C VAL A 105 25.42 7.79 -11.42
N SER A 106 25.99 6.89 -10.62
CA SER A 106 25.52 6.73 -9.23
C SER A 106 25.64 8.05 -8.43
N ASN A 107 24.71 8.27 -7.50
CA ASN A 107 24.65 9.42 -6.58
C ASN A 107 25.99 9.77 -5.89
N GLU A 108 26.86 8.77 -5.65
CA GLU A 108 28.18 8.98 -5.03
C GLU A 108 29.24 9.53 -6.02
N GLU A 109 29.09 9.23 -7.30
CA GLU A 109 29.99 9.66 -8.39
C GLU A 109 29.46 10.91 -9.11
N ASP A 110 28.20 11.25 -8.91
CA ASP A 110 27.51 12.38 -9.51
C ASP A 110 27.68 13.69 -8.69
N ALA A 111 28.09 14.76 -9.36
CA ALA A 111 28.16 16.10 -8.79
C ALA A 111 26.79 16.78 -8.61
N TYR A 112 25.76 16.37 -9.35
CA TYR A 112 24.38 16.84 -9.25
C TYR A 112 23.37 15.68 -9.27
N PRO A 113 23.25 14.87 -8.19
CA PRO A 113 22.40 13.67 -8.08
C PRO A 113 20.88 13.84 -8.22
N PHE A 114 20.42 15.00 -8.71
CA PHE A 114 19.01 15.34 -8.90
C PHE A 114 18.80 16.08 -10.24
N ASP A 115 19.79 16.05 -11.14
CA ASP A 115 19.81 16.75 -12.42
C ASP A 115 20.39 15.83 -13.50
N ALA A 116 19.51 15.02 -14.09
CA ALA A 116 19.86 14.03 -15.11
C ALA A 116 20.54 14.60 -16.37
N GLU A 117 20.54 15.92 -16.56
CA GLU A 117 21.25 16.57 -17.67
C GLU A 117 22.70 16.92 -17.30
N ARG A 118 23.14 16.66 -16.06
CA ARG A 118 24.40 17.18 -15.55
C ARG A 118 25.03 16.33 -14.44
N TRP A 119 25.98 15.47 -14.79
CA TRP A 119 26.75 14.73 -13.78
C TRP A 119 28.13 15.31 -13.39
N LYS A 120 28.68 16.24 -14.20
CA LYS A 120 30.03 16.81 -13.99
C LYS A 120 30.01 18.24 -13.45
N ASP A 121 30.92 18.51 -12.51
CA ASP A 121 31.21 19.85 -12.02
C ASP A 121 32.17 20.63 -12.94
N ASP A 122 31.60 21.38 -13.90
CA ASP A 122 32.35 22.28 -14.80
C ASP A 122 33.05 23.45 -14.07
N THR A 123 32.86 23.64 -12.76
CA THR A 123 33.62 24.67 -12.02
C THR A 123 35.07 24.27 -11.78
N ILE A 124 35.41 22.99 -12.04
CA ILE A 124 36.78 22.51 -12.19
C ILE A 124 37.14 22.63 -13.68
N ASP A 125 37.41 23.85 -14.14
CA ASP A 125 37.81 24.17 -15.53
C ASP A 125 39.03 23.33 -15.98
N ASP A 126 38.76 22.17 -16.56
CA ASP A 126 39.70 21.36 -17.32
C ASP A 126 39.60 21.61 -18.84
N GLY A 127 38.62 22.44 -19.24
CA GLY A 127 38.48 22.99 -20.58
C GLY A 127 37.61 22.19 -21.54
N GLU A 128 36.86 21.18 -21.08
CA GLU A 128 35.85 20.49 -21.89
C GLU A 128 34.44 21.01 -21.52
N ASP A 129 33.64 21.36 -22.54
CA ASP A 129 32.23 21.75 -22.40
C ASP A 129 31.41 20.46 -22.44
N ASP A 130 31.12 19.90 -21.27
CA ASP A 130 30.60 18.55 -21.12
C ASP A 130 29.07 18.49 -20.96
N ASN A 131 28.36 19.59 -21.26
CA ASN A 131 26.90 19.63 -21.25
C ASN A 131 26.34 19.12 -22.61
N MET A 132 26.00 17.83 -22.70
CA MET A 132 25.31 17.21 -23.86
C MET A 132 24.03 16.52 -23.45
#